data_AF-A0A7W8C9N5-F1
#
_entry.id   AF-A0A7W8C9N5-F1
#
_cell.length_a   1.000
_cell.length_b   1.000
_cell.length_c   1.000
_cell.angle_alpha   90.00
_cell.angle_beta   90.00
_cell.angle_gamma   90.00
#
_symmetry.space_group_name_H-M   'P 1'
#
loop_
_entity.id
_entity.type
_entity.pdbx_description
1 polymer ?
#
loop_
_entity_poly.entity_id
_entity_poly.type
_entity_poly.pdbx_seq_one_letter_code
_entity_poly.pdbx_strand_id
1 'polypeptide(L)'
;MIKEITARLNAVRAIVIPHLYGEPGETRPQRIIRWTRIGVVIAAFLVTLMSLLLVFGAWRNDRQIEHNMGVAAAEVLDAGPRRSTIEFVTPDRVTYRPELGVLYPSELDTGMRIYVEYDKTNPDLVRVQHRNASLAIIPAGSIAVVGWLIAWAALFGLAVVQRRLDRQDAINLESQSLS
;
A
#
# COMPACT_ATOMS: atom_id res chain seq x y z
N MET A 1 -11.79 -23.66 -7.12
CA MET A 1 -10.95 -22.45 -6.89
C MET A 1 -11.48 -21.23 -7.67
N ILE A 2 -11.44 -21.18 -9.01
CA ILE A 2 -11.88 -20.00 -9.79
C ILE A 2 -13.36 -19.65 -9.56
N LYS A 3 -14.26 -20.66 -9.57
CA LYS A 3 -15.70 -20.46 -9.31
C LYS A 3 -16.02 -19.88 -7.92
N GLU A 4 -15.21 -20.24 -6.93
CA GLU A 4 -15.35 -19.80 -5.54
C GLU A 4 -14.91 -18.35 -5.36
N ILE A 5 -13.82 -17.97 -6.04
CA ILE A 5 -13.35 -16.59 -6.12
C ILE A 5 -14.38 -15.72 -6.82
N THR A 6 -14.96 -16.17 -7.95
CA THR A 6 -16.03 -15.41 -8.64
C THR A 6 -17.31 -15.29 -7.83
N ALA A 7 -17.67 -16.31 -7.04
CA ALA A 7 -18.84 -16.25 -6.15
C ALA A 7 -18.63 -15.25 -5.01
N ARG A 8 -17.44 -15.24 -4.39
CA ARG A 8 -17.06 -14.25 -3.38
C ARG A 8 -16.97 -12.84 -3.96
N LEU A 9 -16.45 -12.70 -5.18
CA LEU A 9 -16.41 -11.42 -5.90
C LEU A 9 -17.82 -10.90 -6.21
N ASN A 10 -18.73 -11.79 -6.60
CA ASN A 10 -20.13 -11.46 -6.87
C ASN A 10 -20.92 -11.15 -5.59
N ALA A 11 -20.60 -11.79 -4.47
CA ALA A 11 -21.18 -11.46 -3.16
C ALA A 11 -20.70 -10.09 -2.67
N VAL A 12 -19.40 -9.77 -2.83
CA VAL A 12 -18.86 -8.44 -2.54
C VAL A 12 -19.48 -7.40 -3.47
N ARG A 13 -19.61 -7.69 -4.77
CA ARG A 13 -20.37 -6.86 -5.72
C ARG A 13 -21.81 -6.65 -5.25
N ALA A 14 -22.53 -7.69 -4.86
CA ALA A 14 -23.93 -7.60 -4.46
C ALA A 14 -24.13 -6.85 -3.13
N ILE A 15 -23.12 -6.77 -2.27
CA ILE A 15 -23.14 -5.99 -1.03
C ILE A 15 -22.76 -4.51 -1.29
N VAL A 16 -21.85 -4.26 -2.23
CA VAL A 16 -21.32 -2.91 -2.52
C VAL A 16 -22.14 -2.16 -3.58
N ILE A 17 -22.71 -2.85 -4.57
CA ILE A 17 -23.38 -2.27 -5.75
C ILE A 17 -24.83 -1.79 -5.55
N PRO A 18 -25.66 -2.26 -4.60
CA PRO A 18 -27.07 -1.86 -4.56
C PRO A 18 -27.29 -0.35 -4.43
N HIS A 19 -26.29 0.39 -3.92
CA HIS A 19 -26.35 1.84 -3.73
C HIS A 19 -25.61 2.65 -4.80
N LEU A 20 -25.12 2.05 -5.89
CA LEU A 20 -24.48 2.80 -6.99
C LEU A 20 -25.48 3.37 -8.00
N TYR A 21 -26.66 2.78 -8.12
CA TYR A 21 -27.72 3.26 -9.02
C TYR A 21 -28.57 4.29 -8.28
N GLY A 22 -28.59 5.52 -8.80
CA GLY A 22 -29.48 6.56 -8.27
C GLY A 22 -30.92 6.22 -8.57
N GLU A 23 -31.77 6.28 -7.55
CA GLU A 23 -33.20 6.18 -7.74
C GLU A 23 -33.71 7.45 -8.44
N PRO A 24 -34.57 7.34 -9.48
CA PRO A 24 -35.18 8.49 -10.09
C PRO A 24 -36.06 9.22 -9.06
N GLY A 25 -35.66 10.42 -8.65
CA GLY A 25 -36.32 11.21 -7.59
C GLY A 25 -35.44 11.53 -6.36
N GLU A 26 -34.16 11.13 -6.37
CA GLU A 26 -33.22 11.31 -5.25
C GLU A 26 -33.09 12.78 -4.79
N THR A 27 -33.19 13.00 -3.47
CA THR A 27 -33.02 14.33 -2.87
C THR A 27 -31.54 14.75 -2.85
N ARG A 28 -31.26 16.07 -2.79
CA ARG A 28 -29.88 16.60 -2.69
C ARG A 28 -29.02 15.91 -1.60
N PRO A 29 -29.50 15.69 -0.35
CA PRO A 29 -28.70 15.03 0.68
C PRO A 29 -28.44 13.54 0.38
N GLN A 30 -29.41 12.81 -0.17
CA GLN A 30 -29.23 11.40 -0.55
C GLN A 30 -28.14 11.25 -1.62
N ARG A 31 -28.13 12.14 -2.61
CA ARG A 31 -27.09 12.17 -3.65
C ARG A 31 -25.70 12.40 -3.03
N ILE A 32 -25.56 13.36 -2.11
CA ILE A 32 -24.27 13.64 -1.45
C ILE A 32 -23.78 12.40 -0.69
N ILE A 33 -24.63 11.76 0.11
CA ILE A 33 -24.27 10.55 0.88
C ILE A 33 -23.78 9.44 -0.05
N ARG A 34 -24.44 9.25 -1.20
CA ARG A 34 -24.02 8.25 -2.20
C ARG A 34 -22.61 8.55 -2.74
N TRP A 35 -22.36 9.77 -3.20
CA TRP A 35 -21.04 10.16 -3.71
C TRP A 35 -19.95 10.06 -2.66
N THR A 36 -20.26 10.37 -1.39
CA THR A 36 -19.31 10.17 -0.29
C THR A 36 -18.97 8.69 -0.08
N ARG A 37 -19.97 7.79 -0.09
CA ARG A 37 -19.72 6.33 0.02
C ARG A 37 -18.83 5.82 -1.11
N ILE A 38 -19.13 6.21 -2.34
CA ILE A 38 -18.34 5.85 -3.52
C ILE A 38 -16.90 6.37 -3.36
N GLY A 39 -16.75 7.63 -2.96
CA GLY A 39 -15.45 8.25 -2.71
C GLY A 39 -14.61 7.51 -1.66
N VAL A 40 -15.22 7.10 -0.54
CA VAL A 40 -14.55 6.33 0.52
C VAL A 40 -14.07 4.97 0.00
N VAL A 41 -14.89 4.25 -0.76
CA VAL A 41 -14.51 2.94 -1.33
C VAL A 41 -13.40 3.08 -2.36
N ILE A 42 -13.48 4.09 -3.25
CA ILE A 42 -12.41 4.37 -4.22
C ILE A 42 -11.11 4.70 -3.49
N ALA A 43 -11.15 5.56 -2.48
CA ALA A 43 -9.96 5.91 -1.70
C ALA A 43 -9.33 4.69 -1.02
N ALA A 44 -10.14 3.85 -0.37
CA ALA A 44 -9.66 2.61 0.26
C ALA A 44 -9.01 1.66 -0.77
N PHE A 45 -9.62 1.53 -1.95
CA PHE A 45 -9.07 0.73 -3.03
C PHE A 45 -7.74 1.28 -3.55
N LEU A 46 -7.64 2.59 -3.74
CA LEU A 46 -6.40 3.26 -4.15
C LEU A 46 -5.28 3.05 -3.14
N VAL A 47 -5.54 3.24 -1.84
CA VAL A 47 -4.55 2.99 -0.78
C VAL A 47 -4.07 1.53 -0.79
N THR A 48 -5.01 0.60 -0.99
CA THR A 48 -4.67 -0.83 -1.09
C THR A 48 -3.80 -1.11 -2.32
N LEU A 49 -4.17 -0.56 -3.48
CA LEU A 49 -3.41 -0.71 -4.72
C LEU A 49 -1.99 -0.13 -4.59
N MET A 50 -1.86 1.06 -4.00
CA MET A 50 -0.56 1.69 -3.75
C MET A 50 0.31 0.82 -2.84
N SER A 51 -0.28 0.27 -1.77
CA SER A 51 0.44 -0.62 -0.84
C SER A 51 0.92 -1.90 -1.53
N LEU A 52 0.09 -2.51 -2.38
CA LEU A 52 0.45 -3.69 -3.16
C LEU A 52 1.57 -3.41 -4.16
N LEU A 53 1.50 -2.28 -4.88
CA LEU A 53 2.55 -1.87 -5.81
C LEU A 53 3.89 -1.67 -5.11
N LEU A 54 3.88 -1.12 -3.90
CA LEU A 54 5.08 -0.94 -3.08
C LEU A 54 5.74 -2.28 -2.73
N VAL A 55 4.95 -3.24 -2.26
CA VAL A 55 5.43 -4.61 -1.94
C VAL A 55 5.95 -5.31 -3.20
N PHE A 56 5.23 -5.19 -4.31
CA PHE A 56 5.63 -5.81 -5.56
C PHE A 56 6.95 -5.23 -6.12
N GLY A 57 7.14 -3.91 -5.99
CA GLY A 57 8.40 -3.25 -6.36
C GLY A 57 9.59 -3.76 -5.54
N ALA A 58 9.43 -3.82 -4.21
CA ALA A 58 10.46 -4.35 -3.32
C ALA A 58 10.78 -5.82 -3.64
N TRP A 59 9.74 -6.65 -3.83
CA TRP A 59 9.90 -8.06 -4.20
C TRP A 59 10.62 -8.26 -5.53
N ARG A 60 10.31 -7.44 -6.55
CA ARG A 60 10.98 -7.50 -7.85
C ARG A 60 12.48 -7.22 -7.74
N ASN A 61 12.87 -6.19 -6.99
CA ASN A 61 14.27 -5.83 -6.80
C ASN A 61 15.05 -6.96 -6.12
N ASP A 62 14.45 -7.57 -5.08
CA ASP A 62 15.03 -8.71 -4.38
C ASP A 62 15.21 -9.94 -5.28
N ARG A 63 14.17 -10.26 -6.08
CA ARG A 63 14.20 -11.38 -7.02
C ARG A 63 15.34 -11.24 -8.03
N GLN A 64 15.60 -10.01 -8.47
CA GLN A 64 16.66 -9.72 -9.43
C GLN A 64 18.05 -9.93 -8.82
N ILE A 65 18.27 -9.49 -7.58
CA ILE A 65 19.52 -9.72 -6.83
C ILE A 65 19.76 -11.23 -6.62
N GLU A 66 18.72 -11.96 -6.22
CA GLU A 66 18.82 -13.41 -5.98
C GLU A 66 19.18 -14.22 -7.23
N HIS A 67 18.63 -13.85 -8.39
CA HIS A 67 18.83 -14.60 -9.64
C HIS A 67 20.29 -14.53 -10.14
N ASN A 68 20.96 -13.40 -9.91
CA ASN A 68 22.31 -13.13 -10.44
C ASN A 68 23.28 -12.72 -9.33
N MET A 69 23.17 -13.37 -8.16
CA MET A 69 23.84 -12.92 -6.94
C MET A 69 25.37 -13.01 -7.02
N GLY A 70 26.02 -11.91 -6.62
CA GLY A 70 27.43 -11.83 -6.23
C GLY A 70 27.55 -11.36 -4.78
N VAL A 71 28.63 -11.78 -4.12
CA VAL A 71 28.96 -11.33 -2.76
C VAL A 71 30.31 -10.63 -2.78
N ALA A 72 30.40 -9.46 -2.18
CA ALA A 72 31.64 -8.70 -2.06
C ALA A 72 31.76 -8.06 -0.68
N ALA A 73 33.00 -7.80 -0.25
CA ALA A 73 33.27 -6.93 0.88
C ALA A 73 33.22 -5.47 0.41
N ALA A 74 32.40 -4.67 1.07
CA ALA A 74 32.24 -3.24 0.81
C ALA A 74 32.76 -2.42 1.99
N GLU A 75 33.31 -1.25 1.68
CA GLU A 75 33.66 -0.22 2.65
C GLU A 75 32.59 0.88 2.64
N VAL A 76 32.20 1.34 3.82
CA VAL A 76 31.23 2.42 3.99
C VAL A 76 31.94 3.77 3.95
N LEU A 77 31.70 4.54 2.91
CA LEU A 77 32.30 5.87 2.74
C LEU A 77 31.53 6.95 3.51
N ASP A 78 30.20 6.83 3.56
CA ASP A 78 29.32 7.75 4.28
C ASP A 78 28.03 7.05 4.69
N ALA A 79 27.64 7.19 5.96
CA ALA A 79 26.44 6.61 6.54
C ALA A 79 25.38 7.68 6.79
N GLY A 80 24.85 8.27 5.72
CA GLY A 80 23.79 9.26 5.80
C GLY A 80 22.40 8.63 6.06
N PRO A 81 21.50 9.33 6.77
CA PRO A 81 20.15 8.81 7.10
C PRO A 81 19.23 8.63 5.88
N ARG A 82 19.57 9.25 4.73
CA ARG A 82 18.82 9.12 3.47
C ARG A 82 19.52 8.26 2.44
N ARG A 83 20.85 8.11 2.53
CA ARG A 83 21.67 7.38 1.57
C ARG A 83 22.99 7.00 2.25
N SER A 84 23.32 5.72 2.21
CA SER A 84 24.63 5.22 2.59
C SER A 84 25.45 4.95 1.33
N THR A 85 26.59 5.62 1.20
CA THR A 85 27.50 5.42 0.08
C THR A 85 28.50 4.35 0.44
N ILE A 86 28.62 3.33 -0.40
CA ILE A 86 29.58 2.25 -0.23
C ILE A 86 30.46 2.13 -1.47
N GLU A 87 31.61 1.52 -1.26
CA GLU A 87 32.52 1.12 -2.33
C GLU A 87 32.85 -0.35 -2.16
N PHE A 88 32.70 -1.14 -3.22
CA PHE A 88 33.05 -2.56 -3.19
C PHE A 88 33.81 -2.95 -4.45
N VAL A 89 34.58 -4.03 -4.33
CA VAL A 89 35.38 -4.56 -5.44
C VAL A 89 34.81 -5.90 -5.87
N THR A 90 34.46 -5.98 -7.14
CA THR A 90 33.92 -7.18 -7.80
C THR A 90 35.07 -8.17 -8.10
N PRO A 91 34.82 -9.49 -8.27
CA PRO A 91 35.90 -10.47 -8.50
C PRO A 91 36.79 -10.23 -9.73
N ASP A 92 36.30 -9.46 -10.70
CA ASP A 92 37.01 -8.94 -11.86
C ASP A 92 37.97 -7.78 -11.53
N ARG A 93 38.08 -7.40 -10.24
CA ARG A 93 38.86 -6.27 -9.71
C ARG A 93 38.37 -4.89 -10.16
N VAL A 94 37.09 -4.79 -10.52
CA VAL A 94 36.46 -3.49 -10.80
C VAL A 94 35.84 -2.94 -9.52
N THR A 95 36.12 -1.67 -9.22
CA THR A 95 35.53 -0.95 -8.09
C THR A 95 34.21 -0.31 -8.51
N TYR A 96 33.14 -0.60 -7.76
CA TYR A 96 31.81 -0.05 -7.99
C TYR A 96 31.36 0.83 -6.83
N ARG A 97 30.70 1.95 -7.19
CA ARG A 97 30.09 2.90 -6.25
C ARG A 97 28.63 3.15 -6.66
N PRO A 98 27.67 2.42 -6.09
CA PRO A 98 26.28 2.48 -6.51
C PRO A 98 25.66 3.88 -6.41
N GLU A 99 25.01 4.32 -7.49
CA GLU A 99 24.35 5.64 -7.55
C GLU A 99 23.09 5.75 -6.70
N LEU A 100 22.50 4.62 -6.29
CA LEU A 100 21.31 4.60 -5.42
C LEU A 100 21.69 4.35 -3.95
N GLY A 101 22.96 4.07 -3.68
CA GLY A 101 23.41 3.61 -2.37
C GLY A 101 22.94 2.18 -2.06
N VAL A 102 23.03 1.79 -0.79
CA VAL A 102 22.66 0.43 -0.35
C VAL A 102 21.18 0.34 -0.02
N LEU A 103 20.52 -0.72 -0.49
CA LEU A 103 19.17 -1.04 -0.07
C LEU A 103 19.14 -1.57 1.37
N TYR A 104 18.20 -1.04 2.16
CA TYR A 104 17.96 -1.41 3.56
C TYR A 104 19.18 -1.18 4.49
N PRO A 105 19.71 0.05 4.57
CA PRO A 105 20.82 0.36 5.47
C PRO A 105 20.34 0.31 6.93
N SER A 106 21.03 -0.42 7.79
CA SER A 106 20.81 -0.42 9.24
C SER A 106 22.15 -0.39 9.95
N GLU A 107 22.30 0.54 10.92
CA GLU A 107 23.42 0.55 11.87
C GLU A 107 24.80 0.58 11.17
N LEU A 108 24.97 1.48 10.19
CA LEU A 108 26.23 1.66 9.47
C LEU A 108 27.01 2.82 10.10
N ASP A 109 28.26 2.57 10.44
CA ASP A 109 29.24 3.60 10.75
C ASP A 109 30.20 3.80 9.57
N THR A 110 30.59 5.04 9.34
CA THR A 110 31.60 5.38 8.32
C THR A 110 32.92 4.67 8.60
N GLY A 111 33.53 4.08 7.57
CA GLY A 111 34.75 3.28 7.67
C GLY A 111 34.52 1.80 8.03
N MET A 112 33.28 1.38 8.23
CA MET A 112 32.96 -0.03 8.49
C MET A 112 33.10 -0.89 7.23
N ARG A 113 33.54 -2.15 7.40
CA ARG A 113 33.62 -3.15 6.34
C ARG A 113 32.48 -4.16 6.46
N ILE A 114 31.60 -4.18 5.46
CA ILE A 114 30.39 -5.01 5.45
C ILE A 114 30.41 -5.99 4.28
N TYR A 115 29.66 -7.09 4.40
CA TYR A 115 29.39 -7.96 3.25
C TYR A 115 28.09 -7.51 2.59
N VAL A 116 28.13 -7.38 1.27
CA VAL A 116 26.98 -6.99 0.45
C VAL A 116 26.68 -8.04 -0.60
N GLU A 117 25.40 -8.18 -0.89
CA GLU A 117 24.87 -8.96 -2.01
C GLU A 117 24.51 -7.99 -3.13
N TYR A 118 25.01 -8.22 -4.34
CA TYR A 118 24.72 -7.41 -5.52
C TYR A 118 24.30 -8.27 -6.71
N ASP A 119 23.57 -7.67 -7.64
CA ASP A 119 23.27 -8.27 -8.93
C ASP A 119 24.49 -8.12 -9.87
N LYS A 120 25.07 -9.25 -10.32
CA LYS A 120 26.20 -9.26 -11.28
C LYS A 120 25.88 -8.61 -12.63
N THR A 121 24.61 -8.59 -13.02
CA THR A 121 24.14 -7.97 -14.26
C THR A 121 23.80 -6.49 -14.10
N ASN A 122 23.56 -6.04 -12.87
CA ASN A 122 23.34 -4.63 -12.53
C ASN A 122 23.92 -4.29 -11.14
N PRO A 123 25.21 -3.91 -11.06
CA PRO A 123 25.91 -3.66 -9.80
C PRO A 123 25.38 -2.50 -8.95
N ASP A 124 24.48 -1.67 -9.49
CA ASP A 124 23.79 -0.61 -8.74
C ASP A 124 22.73 -1.16 -7.78
N LEU A 125 22.22 -2.38 -8.02
CA LEU A 125 21.34 -3.07 -7.08
C LEU A 125 22.19 -3.83 -6.06
N VAL A 126 22.37 -3.21 -4.89
CA VAL A 126 23.12 -3.79 -3.77
C VAL A 126 22.29 -3.76 -2.49
N ARG A 127 22.35 -4.84 -1.71
CA ARG A 127 21.73 -4.94 -0.39
C ARG A 127 22.70 -5.48 0.65
N VAL A 128 22.48 -5.12 1.90
CA VAL A 128 23.21 -5.73 3.03
C VAL A 128 22.88 -7.22 3.09
N GLN A 129 23.88 -8.05 3.33
CA GLN A 129 23.71 -9.50 3.41
C GLN A 129 22.64 -9.88 4.45
N HIS A 130 21.82 -10.89 4.15
CA HIS A 130 20.73 -11.39 5.01
C HIS A 130 19.59 -10.38 5.29
N ARG A 131 19.48 -9.29 4.52
CA ARG A 131 18.33 -8.38 4.56
C ARG A 131 17.53 -8.50 3.26
N ASN A 132 16.21 -8.47 3.37
CA ASN A 132 15.31 -8.74 2.25
C ASN A 132 14.06 -7.84 2.30
N ALA A 133 13.38 -7.74 1.16
CA ALA A 133 12.15 -7.00 0.90
C ALA A 133 10.98 -7.35 1.83
N SER A 134 11.12 -8.39 2.66
CA SER A 134 10.19 -8.67 3.77
C SER A 134 10.01 -7.47 4.69
N LEU A 135 11.02 -6.58 4.80
CA LEU A 135 10.94 -5.33 5.53
C LEU A 135 9.87 -4.37 5.00
N ALA A 136 9.51 -4.46 3.72
CA ALA A 136 8.47 -3.60 3.12
C ALA A 136 7.04 -4.12 3.36
N ILE A 137 6.88 -5.41 3.72
CA ILE A 137 5.57 -6.05 3.89
C ILE A 137 4.83 -5.49 5.10
N ILE A 138 5.52 -5.34 6.23
CA ILE A 138 4.90 -4.87 7.49
C ILE A 138 4.40 -3.42 7.37
N PRO A 139 5.20 -2.45 6.87
CA PRO A 139 4.74 -1.08 6.67
C PRO A 139 3.59 -0.99 5.66
N ALA A 140 3.70 -1.64 4.49
CA ALA A 140 2.66 -1.58 3.47
C ALA A 140 1.36 -2.25 3.93
N GLY A 141 1.47 -3.42 4.59
CA GLY A 141 0.32 -4.13 5.14
C GLY A 141 -0.39 -3.34 6.23
N SER A 142 0.35 -2.67 7.13
CA SER A 142 -0.27 -1.87 8.19
C SER A 142 -1.05 -0.67 7.65
N ILE A 143 -0.51 0.05 6.65
CA ILE A 143 -1.20 1.16 5.98
C ILE A 143 -2.49 0.67 5.30
N ALA A 144 -2.43 -0.46 4.61
CA ALA A 144 -3.62 -1.04 3.98
C ALA A 144 -4.70 -1.38 5.02
N VAL A 145 -4.33 -2.02 6.14
CA VAL A 145 -5.27 -2.36 7.23
C VAL A 145 -5.88 -1.10 7.85
N VAL A 146 -5.06 -0.11 8.19
CA VAL A 146 -5.55 1.16 8.76
C VAL A 146 -6.46 1.90 7.79
N GLY A 147 -6.10 1.94 6.50
CA GLY A 147 -6.93 2.55 5.46
C GLY A 147 -8.32 1.91 5.38
N TRP A 148 -8.40 0.58 5.46
CA TRP A 148 -9.68 -0.12 5.52
C TRP A 148 -10.45 0.15 6.81
N LEU A 149 -9.78 0.18 7.98
CA LEU A 149 -10.44 0.51 9.25
C LEU A 149 -11.10 1.91 9.21
N ILE A 150 -10.40 2.89 8.66
CA ILE A 150 -10.92 4.25 8.48
C ILE A 150 -12.11 4.24 7.51
N ALA A 151 -12.00 3.50 6.40
CA ALA A 151 -13.08 3.37 5.43
C ALA A 151 -14.33 2.74 6.05
N TRP A 152 -14.18 1.66 6.83
CA TRP A 152 -15.27 1.02 7.55
C TRP A 152 -15.93 1.96 8.56
N ALA A 153 -15.14 2.69 9.34
CA ALA A 153 -15.64 3.67 10.30
C ALA A 153 -16.43 4.79 9.60
N ALA A 154 -15.93 5.30 8.47
CA ALA A 154 -16.61 6.34 7.69
C ALA A 154 -17.92 5.84 7.08
N LEU A 155 -17.93 4.64 6.50
CA LEU A 155 -19.15 4.03 5.94
C LEU A 155 -20.19 3.73 7.02
N PHE A 156 -19.77 3.24 8.19
CA PHE A 156 -20.65 3.00 9.32
C PHE A 156 -21.24 4.32 9.85
N GLY A 157 -20.42 5.35 10.00
CA GLY A 157 -20.87 6.69 10.37
C GLY A 157 -21.91 7.25 9.40
N LEU A 158 -21.67 7.13 8.09
CA LEU A 158 -22.62 7.54 7.05
C LEU A 158 -23.94 6.75 7.14
N ALA A 159 -23.89 5.44 7.41
CA ALA A 159 -25.09 4.63 7.58
C ALA A 159 -25.91 5.04 8.80
N VAL A 160 -25.26 5.39 9.92
CA VAL A 160 -25.94 5.89 11.13
C VAL A 160 -26.57 7.25 10.88
N VAL A 161 -25.87 8.16 10.20
CA VAL A 161 -26.40 9.50 9.86
C VAL A 161 -27.60 9.38 8.93
N GLN A 162 -27.52 8.54 7.90
CA GLN A 162 -28.64 8.32 6.97
C GLN A 162 -29.89 7.84 7.71
N ARG A 163 -29.76 6.83 8.60
CA ARG A 163 -30.89 6.34 9.41
C ARG A 163 -31.54 7.40 10.29
N ARG A 164 -30.75 8.38 10.76
CA ARG A 164 -31.27 9.50 11.57
C ARG A 164 -32.04 10.50 10.71
N LEU A 165 -31.54 10.80 9.52
CA LEU A 165 -32.22 11.69 8.57
C LEU A 165 -33.54 11.06 8.10
N ASP A 166 -33.52 9.79 7.68
CA ASP A 166 -34.72 9.06 7.23
C ASP A 166 -35.81 9.04 8.33
N ARG A 167 -35.42 8.89 9.60
CA ARG A 167 -36.35 8.95 10.74
C ARG A 167 -36.93 10.35 10.95
N GLN A 168 -36.15 11.41 10.76
CA GLN A 168 -36.65 12.79 10.88
C GLN A 168 -37.63 13.13 9.75
N ASP A 169 -37.32 12.71 8.53
CA ASP A 169 -38.20 12.91 7.38
C ASP A 169 -39.56 12.21 7.59
N ALA A 170 -39.56 10.99 8.12
CA ALA A 170 -40.81 10.29 8.46
C ALA A 170 -41.68 11.04 9.49
N ILE A 171 -41.06 11.58 10.55
CA ILE A 171 -41.77 12.37 11.59
C ILE A 171 -42.34 13.66 11.00
N ASN A 172 -41.57 14.34 10.14
CA ASN A 172 -42.02 15.58 9.48
C ASN A 172 -43.20 15.33 8.54
N LEU A 173 -43.21 14.22 7.78
CA LEU A 173 -44.33 13.85 6.91
C LEU A 173 -45.60 13.52 7.70
N GLU A 174 -45.47 12.80 8.82
CA GLU A 174 -46.59 12.45 9.68
C GLU A 174 -47.25 13.71 10.29
N SER A 175 -46.45 14.65 10.79
CA SER A 175 -46.95 15.94 11.32
C SER A 175 -47.66 16.81 10.28
N GLN A 176 -47.20 16.84 9.02
CA GLN A 176 -47.89 17.56 7.94
C GLN A 176 -49.22 16.92 7.53
N SER A 177 -49.37 15.60 7.70
CA SER A 177 -50.62 14.90 7.37
C SER A 177 -51.74 15.08 8.41
N LEU A 178 -51.37 15.49 9.62
CA LEU A 178 -52.28 15.69 10.75
C LEU A 178 -52.80 17.13 10.89
N SER A 179 -52.23 18.07 10.13
CA SER A 179 -52.61 19.49 10.06
C SER A 179 -53.49 19.78 8.85
#